data_AF-A0A1G2XZC3-F1
#
_entry.id   AF-A0A1G2XZC3-F1
#
_cell.length_a   1.000
_cell.length_b   1.000
_cell.length_c   1.000
_cell.angle_alpha   90.00
_cell.angle_beta   90.00
_cell.angle_gamma   90.00
#
_symmetry.space_group_name_H-M   'P 1'
#
loop_
_entity.id
_entity.type
_entity.pdbx_description
1 polymer ?
#
loop_
_entity_poly.entity_id
_entity_poly.type
_entity_poly.pdbx_seq_one_letter_code
_entity_poly.pdbx_strand_id
1 'polypeptide(L)'
;MRSSQQDQITIQDVESILQHTESCIGNLDSAAGQLPRVEEDGSSECPFAKELYDKKEEAQKKVEACLNRLHECHKWCMEQINKCKNNLVIVSANADRLNDDLPLQDFTEAEVKLSAMYKKVIRLNEKIEKMVKKCQKAIQHASQKQFPSDVEEDDETSQEEKQQQEMDGFLRQMLGKNDK
;
A
#
# COMPACT_ATOMS: atom_id res chain seq x y z
N MET A 1 19.77 1.16 28.14
CA MET A 1 19.09 1.65 26.93
C MET A 1 19.42 0.68 25.80
N ARG A 2 18.52 -0.25 25.48
CA ARG A 2 18.72 -1.19 24.36
C ARG A 2 18.14 -0.52 23.12
N SER A 3 19.01 -0.19 22.17
CA SER A 3 18.63 0.33 20.86
C SER A 3 17.67 -0.66 20.21
N SER A 4 16.42 -0.23 20.01
CA SER A 4 15.44 -0.97 19.25
C SER A 4 16.00 -1.21 17.85
N GLN A 5 16.26 -2.48 17.51
CA GLN A 5 16.40 -2.91 16.12
C GLN A 5 15.04 -2.63 15.46
N GLN A 6 14.90 -1.46 14.84
CA GLN A 6 13.84 -1.24 13.87
C GLN A 6 14.22 -2.10 12.66
N ASP A 7 13.45 -3.17 12.44
CA ASP A 7 13.55 -3.98 11.23
C ASP A 7 13.45 -3.04 10.03
N GLN A 8 14.58 -2.84 9.34
CA GLN A 8 14.61 -1.95 8.18
C GLN A 8 13.89 -2.65 7.04
N ILE A 9 12.78 -2.06 6.57
CA ILE A 9 12.09 -2.51 5.36
C ILE A 9 13.11 -2.56 4.21
N THR A 10 13.16 -3.68 3.49
CA THR A 10 14.01 -3.89 2.33
C THR A 10 13.19 -3.92 1.04
N ILE A 11 13.87 -3.84 -0.11
CA ILE A 11 13.23 -4.03 -1.43
C ILE A 11 12.52 -5.38 -1.52
N GLN A 12 13.13 -6.44 -0.97
CA GLN A 12 12.57 -7.78 -1.01
C GLN A 12 11.29 -7.87 -0.19
N ASP A 13 11.23 -7.18 0.96
CA ASP A 13 10.04 -7.13 1.80
C ASP A 13 8.89 -6.44 1.07
N VAL A 14 9.15 -5.32 0.38
CA VAL A 14 8.15 -4.63 -0.44
C VAL A 14 7.61 -5.53 -1.55
N GLU A 15 8.49 -6.25 -2.26
CA GLU A 15 8.09 -7.21 -3.30
C GLU A 15 7.24 -8.34 -2.73
N SER A 16 7.60 -8.88 -1.55
CA SER A 16 6.84 -9.93 -0.86
C SER A 16 5.47 -9.43 -0.39
N ILE A 17 5.39 -8.21 0.17
CA ILE A 17 4.14 -7.59 0.61
C ILE A 17 3.21 -7.37 -0.58
N LEU A 18 3.72 -6.92 -1.73
CA LEU A 18 2.92 -6.75 -2.95
C LEU A 18 2.31 -8.09 -3.42
N GLN A 19 3.12 -9.15 -3.44
CA GLN A 19 2.65 -10.50 -3.82
C GLN A 19 1.62 -11.04 -2.83
N HIS A 20 1.88 -10.90 -1.54
CA HIS A 20 0.96 -11.33 -0.49
C HIS A 20 -0.37 -10.60 -0.58
N THR A 21 -0.33 -9.28 -0.82
CA THR A 21 -1.53 -8.45 -0.96
C THR A 21 -2.37 -8.89 -2.16
N GLU A 22 -1.74 -9.19 -3.29
CA GLU A 22 -2.45 -9.71 -4.46
C GLU A 22 -3.17 -11.04 -4.17
N SER A 23 -2.54 -11.93 -3.40
CA SER A 23 -3.18 -13.16 -2.91
C SER A 23 -4.36 -12.87 -1.98
N CYS A 24 -4.24 -11.92 -1.05
CA CYS A 24 -5.32 -11.52 -0.15
C CYS A 24 -6.52 -10.95 -0.91
N ILE A 25 -6.29 -10.11 -1.93
CA ILE A 25 -7.34 -9.60 -2.80
C ILE A 25 -8.05 -10.75 -3.52
N GLY A 26 -7.30 -11.68 -4.12
CA GLY A 26 -7.90 -12.84 -4.79
C GLY A 26 -8.77 -13.70 -3.87
N ASN A 27 -8.35 -13.87 -2.61
CA ASN A 27 -9.14 -14.58 -1.60
C ASN A 27 -10.44 -13.83 -1.25
N LEU A 28 -10.38 -12.50 -1.12
CA LEU A 28 -11.56 -11.66 -0.87
C LEU A 28 -12.55 -11.71 -2.04
N ASP A 29 -12.05 -11.55 -3.26
CA ASP A 29 -12.88 -11.60 -4.48
C ASP A 29 -13.55 -12.98 -4.62
N SER A 30 -12.82 -14.06 -4.35
CA SER A 30 -13.37 -15.41 -4.35
C SER A 30 -14.44 -15.59 -3.27
N ALA A 31 -14.19 -15.12 -2.05
CA ALA A 31 -15.16 -15.22 -0.95
C ALA A 31 -16.43 -14.42 -1.26
N ALA A 32 -16.29 -13.18 -1.75
CA ALA A 32 -17.40 -12.31 -2.14
C ALA A 32 -18.19 -12.84 -3.36
N GLY A 33 -17.53 -13.60 -4.24
CA GLY A 33 -18.14 -14.25 -5.40
C GLY A 33 -18.96 -15.50 -5.06
N GLN A 34 -18.70 -16.13 -3.91
CA GLN A 34 -19.37 -17.35 -3.45
C GLN A 34 -20.52 -17.08 -2.46
N LEU A 35 -20.78 -15.82 -2.12
CA LEU A 35 -21.83 -15.48 -1.17
C LEU A 35 -23.22 -15.85 -1.71
N PRO A 36 -24.00 -16.62 -0.96
CA PRO A 36 -25.39 -16.89 -1.30
C PRO A 36 -26.22 -15.62 -1.08
N ARG A 37 -27.39 -15.59 -1.73
CA ARG A 37 -28.40 -14.57 -1.46
C ARG A 37 -28.94 -14.76 -0.04
N VAL A 38 -29.10 -13.64 0.66
CA VAL A 38 -29.70 -13.56 2.00
C VAL A 38 -30.78 -12.48 1.89
N GLU A 39 -31.98 -12.79 2.37
CA GLU A 39 -33.08 -11.82 2.43
C GLU A 39 -32.90 -10.86 3.61
N GLU A 40 -33.70 -9.80 3.68
CA GLU A 40 -33.56 -8.75 4.71
C GLU A 40 -33.72 -9.26 6.16
N ASP A 41 -34.43 -10.37 6.34
CA ASP A 41 -34.63 -11.04 7.63
C ASP A 41 -33.47 -11.98 8.04
N GLY A 42 -32.38 -12.00 7.26
CA GLY A 42 -31.24 -12.89 7.48
C GLY A 42 -31.48 -14.34 7.04
N SER A 43 -32.65 -14.65 6.46
CA SER A 43 -32.92 -15.98 5.95
C SER A 43 -32.16 -16.25 4.64
N SER A 44 -31.69 -17.49 4.49
CA SER A 44 -31.04 -17.95 3.26
C SER A 44 -31.38 -19.41 3.03
N GLU A 45 -31.56 -19.78 1.77
CA GLU A 45 -31.67 -21.19 1.35
C GLU A 45 -30.38 -21.98 1.62
N CYS A 46 -29.25 -21.27 1.77
CA CYS A 46 -27.97 -21.88 2.10
C CYS A 46 -27.81 -21.97 3.63
N PRO A 47 -27.70 -23.18 4.21
CA PRO A 47 -27.52 -23.34 5.65
C PRO A 47 -26.18 -22.80 6.17
N PHE A 48 -25.21 -22.60 5.27
CA PHE A 48 -23.88 -22.09 5.58
C PHE A 48 -23.71 -20.60 5.24
N ALA A 49 -24.79 -19.88 4.93
CA ALA A 49 -24.71 -18.48 4.49
C ALA A 49 -23.90 -17.62 5.47
N LYS A 50 -24.25 -17.66 6.76
CA LYS A 50 -23.54 -16.90 7.80
C LYS A 50 -22.03 -17.16 7.80
N GLU A 51 -21.61 -18.42 7.78
CA GLU A 51 -20.18 -18.79 7.76
C GLU A 51 -19.45 -18.27 6.51
N LEU A 52 -20.13 -18.19 5.35
CA LEU A 52 -19.55 -17.65 4.13
C LEU A 52 -19.38 -16.13 4.20
N TYR A 53 -20.34 -15.42 4.79
CA TYR A 53 -20.21 -13.99 5.06
C TYR A 53 -19.09 -13.70 6.08
N ASP A 54 -19.00 -14.48 7.16
CA ASP A 54 -17.91 -14.36 8.15
C ASP A 54 -16.52 -14.55 7.50
N LYS A 55 -16.38 -15.56 6.61
CA LYS A 55 -15.13 -15.78 5.85
C LYS A 55 -14.79 -14.60 4.94
N LYS A 56 -15.79 -13.99 4.30
CA LYS A 56 -15.59 -12.79 3.48
C LYS A 56 -15.16 -11.61 4.34
N GLU A 57 -15.73 -11.43 5.53
CA GLU A 57 -15.32 -10.37 6.46
C GLU A 57 -13.89 -10.57 6.97
N GLU A 58 -13.50 -11.81 7.30
CA GLU A 58 -12.13 -12.12 7.68
C GLU A 58 -11.15 -11.84 6.53
N ALA A 59 -11.52 -12.19 5.29
CA ALA A 59 -10.73 -11.87 4.11
C ALA A 59 -10.63 -10.35 3.88
N GLN A 60 -11.71 -9.60 4.13
CA GLN A 60 -11.71 -8.15 4.02
C GLN A 60 -10.75 -7.50 5.03
N LYS A 61 -10.80 -7.93 6.31
CA LYS A 61 -9.87 -7.49 7.36
C LYS A 61 -8.41 -7.76 7.00
N LYS A 62 -8.11 -8.90 6.33
CA LYS A 62 -6.76 -9.20 5.84
C LYS A 62 -6.31 -8.23 4.75
N VAL A 63 -7.19 -7.86 3.82
CA VAL A 63 -6.90 -6.86 2.78
C VAL A 63 -6.68 -5.48 3.40
N GLU A 64 -7.47 -5.08 4.39
CA GLU A 64 -7.29 -3.83 5.15
C GLU A 64 -5.95 -3.80 5.90
N ALA A 65 -5.55 -4.91 6.54
CA ALA A 65 -4.24 -5.01 7.16
C ALA A 65 -3.09 -4.90 6.13
N CYS A 66 -3.27 -5.47 4.94
CA CYS A 66 -2.31 -5.32 3.84
C CYS A 66 -2.23 -3.88 3.34
N LEU A 67 -3.36 -3.16 3.27
CA LEU A 67 -3.41 -1.74 2.89
C LEU A 67 -2.54 -0.89 3.82
N ASN A 68 -2.63 -1.10 5.13
CA ASN A 68 -1.80 -0.39 6.12
C ASN A 68 -0.29 -0.64 5.88
N ARG A 69 0.07 -1.90 5.62
CA ARG A 69 1.45 -2.29 5.29
C ARG A 69 1.94 -1.69 3.97
N LEU A 70 1.07 -1.55 2.98
CA LEU A 70 1.39 -0.86 1.72
C LEU A 70 1.66 0.63 1.94
N HIS A 71 0.96 1.29 2.87
CA HIS A 71 1.26 2.69 3.22
C HIS A 71 2.63 2.84 3.87
N GLU A 72 3.04 1.92 4.75
CA GLU A 72 4.39 1.90 5.32
C GLU A 72 5.45 1.70 4.23
N CYS A 73 5.22 0.78 3.30
CA CYS A 73 6.09 0.55 2.15
C CYS A 73 6.19 1.78 1.24
N HIS A 74 5.07 2.47 1.00
CA HIS A 74 5.03 3.70 0.20
C HIS A 74 5.89 4.81 0.84
N LYS A 75 5.72 5.03 2.15
CA LYS A 75 6.54 5.98 2.90
C LYS A 75 8.03 5.64 2.78
N TRP A 76 8.37 4.36 2.96
CA TRP A 76 9.74 3.90 2.81
C TRP A 76 10.29 4.13 1.40
N CYS A 77 9.52 3.82 0.34
CA CYS A 77 9.92 4.07 -1.04
C CYS A 77 10.22 5.56 -1.28
N MET A 78 9.37 6.46 -0.78
CA MET A 78 9.59 7.91 -0.89
C MET A 78 10.87 8.36 -0.17
N GLU A 79 11.16 7.83 1.02
CA GLU A 79 12.40 8.12 1.73
C GLU A 79 13.63 7.65 0.94
N GLN A 80 13.60 6.46 0.35
CA GLN A 80 14.69 5.93 -0.45
C GLN A 80 14.88 6.68 -1.78
N ILE A 81 13.78 7.10 -2.43
CA ILE A 81 13.80 7.96 -3.62
C ILE A 81 14.54 9.26 -3.30
N ASN A 82 14.20 9.91 -2.18
CA ASN A 82 14.84 11.16 -1.77
C ASN A 82 16.32 10.97 -1.42
N LYS A 83 16.67 9.88 -0.71
CA LYS A 83 18.08 9.52 -0.46
C LYS A 83 18.86 9.33 -1.75
N CYS A 84 18.30 8.60 -2.71
CA CYS A 84 18.96 8.37 -4.00
C CYS A 84 19.15 9.69 -4.78
N LYS A 85 18.13 10.56 -4.82
CA LYS A 85 18.24 11.88 -5.46
C LYS A 85 19.36 12.72 -4.85
N ASN A 86 19.40 12.84 -3.53
CA ASN A 86 20.43 13.62 -2.83
C ASN A 86 21.82 13.05 -3.10
N ASN A 87 21.96 11.72 -3.07
CA ASN A 87 23.24 11.06 -3.34
C ASN A 87 23.68 11.27 -4.80
N LEU A 88 22.75 11.25 -5.78
CA LEU A 88 23.08 11.52 -7.18
C LEU A 88 23.59 12.95 -7.38
N VAL A 89 22.99 13.94 -6.71
CA VAL A 89 23.45 15.33 -6.74
C VAL A 89 24.88 15.45 -6.19
N ILE A 90 25.16 14.77 -5.06
CA ILE A 90 26.51 14.78 -4.45
C ILE A 90 27.53 14.09 -5.36
N VAL A 91 27.18 12.93 -5.93
CA VAL A 91 28.06 12.17 -6.83
C VAL A 91 28.38 13.00 -8.07
N SER A 92 27.37 13.62 -8.69
CA SER A 92 27.55 14.50 -9.85
C SER A 92 28.45 15.70 -9.53
N ALA A 93 28.22 16.41 -8.42
CA ALA A 93 29.03 17.56 -8.03
C ALA A 93 30.49 17.21 -7.70
N ASN A 94 30.76 15.97 -7.29
CA ASN A 94 32.11 15.49 -7.02
C ASN A 94 32.81 14.96 -8.28
N ALA A 95 32.07 14.40 -9.24
CA ALA A 95 32.63 14.01 -10.54
C ALA A 95 33.24 15.21 -11.27
N ASP A 96 32.60 16.38 -11.21
CA ASP A 96 33.11 17.64 -11.78
C ASP A 96 34.46 18.10 -11.17
N ARG A 97 34.88 17.51 -10.05
CA ARG A 97 36.10 17.89 -9.31
C ARG A 97 37.26 16.92 -9.50
N LEU A 98 37.05 15.80 -10.21
CA LEU A 98 38.05 14.75 -10.37
C LEU A 98 38.66 14.82 -11.78
N ASN A 99 39.98 15.02 -11.84
CA ASN A 99 40.75 15.07 -13.09
C ASN A 99 41.60 13.80 -13.34
N ASP A 100 41.57 12.81 -12.44
CA ASP A 100 42.33 11.55 -12.56
C ASP A 100 41.43 10.39 -13.02
N ASP A 101 41.93 9.56 -13.95
CA ASP A 101 41.15 8.51 -14.63
C ASP A 101 40.65 7.37 -13.71
N LEU A 102 41.44 7.01 -12.68
CA LEU A 102 41.10 5.91 -11.75
C LEU A 102 39.92 6.26 -10.82
N PRO A 103 39.93 7.42 -10.13
CA PRO A 103 38.75 7.90 -9.41
C PRO A 103 37.52 8.02 -10.32
N LEU A 104 37.69 8.44 -11.58
CA LEU A 104 36.55 8.60 -12.50
C LEU A 104 35.79 7.29 -12.76
N GLN A 105 36.49 6.16 -12.86
CA GLN A 105 35.87 4.84 -13.10
C GLN A 105 35.02 4.37 -11.90
N ASP A 106 35.55 4.44 -10.68
CA ASP A 106 34.83 4.09 -9.44
C ASP A 106 33.59 4.98 -9.25
N PHE A 107 33.71 6.27 -9.61
CA PHE A 107 32.60 7.21 -9.58
C PHE A 107 31.50 6.85 -10.58
N THR A 108 31.87 6.48 -11.81
CA THR A 108 30.92 6.06 -12.84
C THR A 108 30.16 4.81 -12.41
N GLU A 109 30.83 3.85 -11.76
CA GLU A 109 30.17 2.64 -11.24
C GLU A 109 29.18 2.96 -10.11
N ALA A 110 29.56 3.84 -9.18
CA ALA A 110 28.68 4.27 -8.09
C ALA A 110 27.43 4.99 -8.62
N GLU A 111 27.58 5.87 -9.62
CA GLU A 111 26.46 6.55 -10.26
C GLU A 111 25.51 5.57 -10.95
N VAL A 112 26.03 4.60 -11.70
CA VAL A 112 25.23 3.57 -12.37
C VAL A 112 24.44 2.74 -11.36
N LYS A 113 25.07 2.29 -10.27
CA LYS A 113 24.40 1.53 -9.20
C LYS A 113 23.30 2.34 -8.53
N LEU A 114 23.56 3.60 -8.21
CA LEU A 114 22.60 4.48 -7.57
C LEU A 114 21.42 4.82 -8.49
N SER A 115 21.67 5.07 -9.77
CA SER A 115 20.65 5.29 -10.79
C SER A 115 19.76 4.04 -10.97
N ALA A 116 20.36 2.85 -10.97
CA ALA A 116 19.62 1.59 -11.03
C ALA A 116 18.72 1.40 -9.79
N MET A 117 19.25 1.66 -8.59
CA MET A 117 18.47 1.60 -7.35
C MET A 117 17.31 2.60 -7.37
N TYR A 118 17.58 3.85 -7.73
CA TYR A 118 16.57 4.91 -7.85
C TYR A 118 15.41 4.49 -8.77
N LYS A 119 15.73 4.00 -9.97
CA LYS A 119 14.74 3.49 -10.93
C LYS A 119 13.96 2.31 -10.36
N LYS A 120 14.62 1.39 -9.63
CA LYS A 120 13.95 0.24 -9.01
C LYS A 120 12.93 0.69 -7.95
N VAL A 121 13.30 1.62 -7.08
CA VAL A 121 12.42 2.11 -6.01
C VAL A 121 11.22 2.88 -6.57
N ILE A 122 11.40 3.71 -7.61
CA ILE A 122 10.28 4.37 -8.29
C ILE A 122 9.27 3.35 -8.81
N ARG A 123 9.74 2.32 -9.53
CA ARG A 123 8.87 1.27 -10.07
C ARG A 123 8.10 0.54 -8.97
N LEU A 124 8.72 0.35 -7.80
CA LEU A 124 8.03 -0.24 -6.64
C LEU A 124 6.97 0.71 -6.09
N ASN A 125 7.26 2.01 -5.99
CA ASN A 125 6.28 3.00 -5.56
C ASN A 125 5.03 3.01 -6.45
N GLU A 126 5.23 3.02 -7.78
CA GLU A 126 4.13 2.94 -8.75
C GLU A 126 3.31 1.64 -8.62
N LYS A 127 3.98 0.52 -8.32
CA LYS A 127 3.29 -0.75 -8.07
C LYS A 127 2.47 -0.70 -6.78
N ILE A 128 3.01 -0.10 -5.71
CA ILE A 128 2.30 0.11 -4.45
C ILE A 128 1.04 0.95 -4.67
N GLU A 129 1.14 2.09 -5.36
CA GLU A 129 -0.02 2.94 -5.66
C GLU A 129 -1.12 2.21 -6.43
N LYS A 130 -0.73 1.41 -7.43
CA LYS A 130 -1.68 0.56 -8.17
C LYS A 130 -2.31 -0.48 -7.26
N MET A 131 -1.55 -1.09 -6.35
CA MET A 131 -2.04 -2.11 -5.43
C MET A 131 -2.98 -1.52 -4.37
N VAL A 132 -2.69 -0.35 -3.84
CA VAL A 132 -3.58 0.40 -2.92
C VAL A 132 -4.94 0.62 -3.58
N LYS A 133 -4.96 1.10 -4.83
CA LYS A 133 -6.21 1.28 -5.60
C LYS A 133 -6.97 -0.04 -5.81
N LYS A 134 -6.27 -1.15 -6.05
CA LYS A 134 -6.89 -2.47 -6.16
C LYS A 134 -7.53 -2.91 -4.83
N CYS A 135 -6.81 -2.75 -3.71
CA CYS A 135 -7.33 -3.07 -2.37
C CYS A 135 -8.61 -2.29 -2.06
N GLN A 136 -8.59 -0.96 -2.27
CA GLN A 136 -9.75 -0.10 -2.03
C GLN A 136 -10.98 -0.54 -2.84
N LYS A 137 -10.79 -0.87 -4.13
CA LYS A 137 -11.86 -1.38 -4.98
C LYS A 137 -12.39 -2.73 -4.50
N ALA A 138 -11.52 -3.64 -4.09
CA ALA A 138 -11.91 -4.96 -3.60
C ALA A 138 -12.72 -4.85 -2.30
N ILE A 139 -12.27 -4.01 -1.35
CA ILE A 139 -12.99 -3.72 -0.11
C ILE A 139 -14.36 -3.08 -0.41
N GLN A 140 -14.42 -2.07 -1.28
CA GLN A 140 -15.67 -1.41 -1.67
C GLN A 140 -16.66 -2.38 -2.34
N HIS A 141 -16.17 -3.27 -3.20
CA HIS A 141 -17.02 -4.27 -3.82
C HIS A 141 -17.52 -5.31 -2.80
N ALA A 142 -16.67 -5.71 -1.86
CA ALA A 142 -17.05 -6.62 -0.79
C ALA A 142 -18.07 -5.98 0.18
N SER A 143 -17.93 -4.70 0.52
CA SER A 143 -18.83 -4.03 1.49
C SER A 143 -20.27 -3.89 0.98
N GLN A 144 -20.51 -3.94 -0.32
CA GLN A 144 -21.86 -3.96 -0.90
C GLN A 144 -22.65 -5.24 -0.58
N LYS A 145 -21.99 -6.29 -0.10
CA LYS A 145 -22.60 -7.57 0.27
C LYS A 145 -22.36 -7.82 1.75
N GLN A 146 -23.28 -7.36 2.59
CA GLN A 146 -23.26 -7.58 4.04
C GLN A 146 -24.39 -8.52 4.44
N PHE A 147 -24.13 -9.32 5.47
CA PHE A 147 -25.19 -10.08 6.11
C PHE A 147 -26.06 -9.06 6.86
N PRO A 148 -27.41 -9.14 6.79
CA PRO A 148 -28.26 -8.27 7.59
C PRO A 148 -27.85 -8.38 9.07
N SER A 149 -27.40 -7.28 9.67
CA SER A 149 -27.20 -7.25 11.11
C SER A 149 -28.57 -7.30 11.78
N ASP A 150 -28.66 -7.99 12.90
CA ASP A 150 -29.72 -7.76 13.88
C ASP A 150 -29.53 -6.34 14.43
N VAL A 151 -30.02 -5.32 13.72
CA VAL A 151 -29.84 -3.92 14.11
C VAL A 151 -30.80 -3.59 15.25
N GLU A 152 -30.26 -3.49 16.47
CA GLU A 152 -30.59 -2.33 17.30
C GLU A 152 -29.85 -1.14 16.68
N GLU A 153 -30.59 -0.10 16.30
CA GLU A 153 -30.09 1.09 15.61
C GLU A 153 -29.10 1.85 16.49
N ASP A 154 -27.81 1.83 16.16
CA ASP A 154 -26.85 2.80 16.68
C ASP A 154 -26.15 3.55 15.52
N ASP A 155 -26.29 4.86 15.59
CA ASP A 155 -26.01 5.89 14.60
C ASP A 155 -24.51 6.25 14.56
N GLU A 156 -23.66 5.43 13.91
CA GLU A 156 -22.20 5.66 13.81
C GLU A 156 -21.71 6.15 12.42
N THR A 157 -22.61 6.52 11.50
CA THR A 157 -22.22 7.00 10.15
C THR A 157 -21.48 8.34 10.11
N SER A 158 -21.31 9.02 11.26
CA SER A 158 -20.66 10.33 11.33
C SER A 158 -19.12 10.30 11.45
N GLN A 159 -18.48 9.14 11.64
CA GLN A 159 -17.01 9.07 11.85
C GLN A 159 -16.19 8.69 10.61
N GLU A 160 -16.71 7.87 9.69
CA GLU A 160 -15.96 7.44 8.50
C GLU A 160 -15.82 8.55 7.44
N GLU A 161 -16.83 9.41 7.26
CA GLU A 161 -16.74 10.54 6.32
C GLU A 161 -15.67 11.57 6.71
N LYS A 162 -15.38 11.73 8.02
CA LYS A 162 -14.33 12.63 8.51
C LYS A 162 -12.92 12.11 8.18
N GLN A 163 -12.67 10.81 8.34
CA GLN A 163 -11.34 10.24 8.06
C GLN A 163 -11.04 10.27 6.54
N GLN A 164 -12.06 10.09 5.71
CA GLN A 164 -11.89 10.13 4.25
C GLN A 164 -11.64 11.55 3.73
N GLN A 165 -12.30 12.57 4.31
CA GLN A 165 -12.02 13.98 4.01
C GLN A 165 -10.64 14.43 4.49
N GLU A 166 -10.18 13.99 5.66
CA GLU A 166 -8.84 14.32 6.17
C GLU A 166 -7.73 13.69 5.31
N MET A 167 -7.95 12.47 4.82
CA MET A 167 -7.00 11.77 3.95
C MET A 167 -6.92 12.41 2.55
N ASP A 168 -8.05 12.83 1.97
CA ASP A 168 -8.07 13.57 0.71
C ASP A 168 -7.43 14.96 0.85
N GLY A 169 -7.65 15.64 1.98
CA GLY A 169 -6.97 16.89 2.32
C GLY A 169 -5.44 16.74 2.40
N PHE A 170 -4.98 15.66 3.03
CA PHE A 170 -3.55 15.34 3.14
C PHE A 170 -2.91 15.05 1.78
N LEU A 171 -3.57 14.25 0.93
CA LEU A 171 -3.10 13.95 -0.43
C LEU A 171 -3.00 15.22 -1.29
N ARG A 172 -3.97 16.12 -1.16
CA ARG A 172 -3.98 17.40 -1.90
C ARG A 172 -2.88 18.35 -1.44
N GLN A 173 -2.58 18.38 -0.15
CA GLN A 173 -1.51 19.21 0.42
C GLN A 173 -0.10 18.69 0.06
N MET A 174 0.05 17.37 -0.07
CA MET A 174 1.33 16.73 -0.42
C MET A 174 1.66 16.81 -1.93
N LEU A 175 0.64 16.86 -2.79
CA LEU A 175 0.81 16.95 -4.25
C LEU A 175 0.77 18.39 -4.77
N GLY A 176 0.28 19.35 -3.98
CA GLY A 176 0.08 20.74 -4.35
C GLY A 176 1.15 21.71 -3.83
N LYS A 177 2.42 21.49 -4.15
CA LYS A 177 3.47 22.54 -4.10
C LYS A 177 4.51 22.30 -5.19
N ASN A 178 4.13 22.49 -6.44
CA ASN A 178 5.04 22.76 -7.55
C ASN A 178 4.30 23.68 -8.53
N ASP A 179 4.09 24.91 -8.11
CA ASP A 179 3.89 26.04 -9.02
C ASP A 179 4.35 27.31 -8.29
N LYS A 180 5.65 27.58 -8.43
CA LYS A 180 6.24 28.91 -8.61
C LYS A 180 7.73 28.80 -8.87
#